data_AF-A0A9P9NV39-F1
#
_entry.id   AF-A0A9P9NV39-F1
#
_cell.length_a   1.000
_cell.length_b   1.000
_cell.length_c   1.000
_cell.angle_alpha   90.00
_cell.angle_beta   90.00
_cell.angle_gamma   90.00
#
_symmetry.space_group_name_H-M   'P 1'
#
loop_
_entity.id
_entity.type
_entity.pdbx_description
1 polymer ?
#
loop_
_entity_poly.entity_id
_entity_poly.type
_entity_poly.pdbx_seq_one_letter_code
_entity_poly.pdbx_strand_id
1 'polypeptide(L)'
;MSSKIEQPLTVPTDTVIPLHTLDDASFYKRMVTSLTFQFIDILDAEEMRASLTELISLEGWTKLGARIRKNDKGGFEYHVPELYTPERPAIAFSSAAYETSIHDDPVGSKFPMQQHDPALVRVNELIPGLKQVIFRPDAPFKIEDYLARDEPQISLHIVTFTDATLFTISYLHSVMDGLGAEALLRGWTAVLDGRQQDVPKMIGSDKDPIKPLIGKTPGEKNVQYDRYHSNAWVPTSIKMLDTTYTWLRIPDSILARLRDEAMQEIRQLNPSGKEFVSRGDIFVAWLVKALVRSQSIPPSMNVLIISAVNLRSVLSEVFPPNSAFVSNCVGGIHTYVTAKELLESSLATTALRLRQELNRQSTRENVESTLTLIAEKKVVDMNAIPLTMSDCGKARFCDFNFSKAIKTPLEERASRRGRPAYLWGGVEFSPVAFPNMCVNWGTDAEDNWSTVLYVPSASLDALEKEVESLKRYMPN
;
A
#
# COMPACT_ATOMS: atom_id res chain seq x y z
N MET A 1 21.05 -21.10 7.66
CA MET A 1 20.24 -22.09 8.38
C MET A 1 19.14 -21.32 9.09
N SER A 2 17.86 -21.49 8.72
CA SER A 2 16.76 -20.86 9.48
C SER A 2 16.65 -21.60 10.80
N SER A 3 16.80 -20.90 11.93
CA SER A 3 16.38 -21.46 13.22
C SER A 3 14.91 -21.90 13.09
N LYS A 4 14.59 -23.07 13.63
CA LYS A 4 13.21 -23.56 13.67
C LYS A 4 12.46 -22.65 14.66
N ILE A 5 11.62 -21.76 14.15
CA ILE A 5 10.79 -20.88 14.98
C ILE A 5 9.81 -21.78 15.72
N GLU A 6 9.86 -21.76 17.05
CA GLU A 6 8.86 -22.40 17.90
C GLU A 6 7.56 -21.60 17.78
N GLN A 7 6.50 -22.25 17.31
CA GLN A 7 5.19 -21.62 17.16
C GLN A 7 4.34 -21.87 18.39
N PRO A 8 3.41 -20.96 18.74
CA PRO A 8 2.41 -21.22 19.76
C PRO A 8 1.63 -22.50 19.48
N LEU A 9 1.19 -23.18 20.54
CA LEU A 9 0.33 -24.35 20.44
C LEU A 9 -0.94 -24.02 19.67
N THR A 10 -1.42 -24.97 18.88
CA THR A 10 -2.71 -24.86 18.21
C THR A 10 -3.83 -24.93 19.23
N VAL A 11 -4.85 -24.10 19.05
CA VAL A 11 -6.03 -24.09 19.91
C VAL A 11 -7.14 -24.86 19.17
N PRO A 12 -7.66 -25.99 19.71
CA PRO A 12 -8.59 -26.86 18.98
C PRO A 12 -9.90 -26.20 18.53
N THR A 13 -10.33 -25.12 19.19
CA THR A 13 -11.54 -24.37 18.84
C THR A 13 -11.32 -23.40 17.67
N ASP A 14 -10.07 -23.19 17.23
CA ASP A 14 -9.80 -22.27 16.13
C ASP A 14 -10.32 -22.83 14.81
N THR A 15 -10.94 -21.95 14.01
CA THR A 15 -11.25 -22.25 12.62
C THR A 15 -9.99 -22.06 11.78
N VAL A 16 -9.54 -23.13 11.12
CA VAL A 16 -8.37 -23.09 10.24
C VAL A 16 -8.80 -22.77 8.81
N ILE A 17 -8.24 -21.70 8.24
CA ILE A 17 -8.55 -21.22 6.90
C ILE A 17 -7.26 -21.12 6.08
N PRO A 18 -7.19 -21.67 4.86
CA PRO A 18 -6.02 -21.48 4.01
C PRO A 18 -5.89 -20.02 3.57
N LEU A 19 -4.66 -19.55 3.32
CA LEU A 19 -4.48 -18.27 2.63
C LEU A 19 -5.14 -18.34 1.25
N HIS A 20 -5.70 -17.20 0.81
CA HIS A 20 -6.17 -17.09 -0.57
C HIS A 20 -4.99 -17.15 -1.55
N THR A 21 -5.29 -17.48 -2.80
CA THR A 21 -4.29 -17.70 -3.86
C THR A 21 -3.35 -16.52 -4.02
N LEU A 22 -3.88 -15.29 -4.01
CA LEU A 22 -3.07 -14.08 -4.13
C LEU A 22 -2.41 -13.69 -2.79
N ASP A 23 -3.05 -13.96 -1.65
CA ASP A 23 -2.49 -13.71 -0.31
C ASP A 23 -1.25 -14.56 -0.04
N ASP A 24 -1.20 -15.78 -0.57
CA ASP A 24 -0.08 -16.71 -0.41
C ASP A 24 1.11 -16.41 -1.33
N ALA A 25 1.14 -15.25 -2.00
CA ALA A 25 2.36 -14.81 -2.68
C ALA A 25 3.50 -14.63 -1.65
N SER A 26 4.71 -15.06 -2.02
CA SER A 26 5.88 -14.95 -1.14
C SER A 26 6.25 -13.50 -0.83
N PHE A 27 5.88 -12.57 -1.71
CA PHE A 27 6.10 -11.13 -1.59
C PHE A 27 5.28 -10.53 -0.43
N TYR A 28 3.96 -10.77 -0.37
CA TYR A 28 3.08 -10.18 0.66
C TYR A 28 3.41 -10.68 2.07
N LYS A 29 3.84 -11.93 2.21
CA LYS A 29 4.28 -12.49 3.50
C LYS A 29 5.55 -11.86 4.07
N ARG A 30 6.28 -11.05 3.30
CA ARG A 30 7.55 -10.42 3.71
C ARG A 30 7.39 -8.93 4.03
N MET A 31 6.17 -8.43 3.95
CA MET A 31 5.85 -7.01 4.11
C MET A 31 4.92 -6.82 5.30
N VAL A 32 5.30 -5.93 6.21
CA VAL A 32 4.38 -5.39 7.22
C VAL A 32 4.04 -3.96 6.78
N THR A 33 2.78 -3.72 6.49
CA THR A 33 2.29 -2.40 6.07
C THR A 33 1.81 -1.64 7.29
N SER A 34 2.15 -0.36 7.37
CA SER A 34 1.66 0.55 8.40
C SER A 34 1.05 1.80 7.76
N LEU A 35 -0.10 2.23 8.26
CA LEU A 35 -0.77 3.47 7.87
C LEU A 35 -0.95 4.33 9.12
N THR A 36 -0.22 5.44 9.20
CA THR A 36 -0.29 6.42 10.29
C THR A 36 -1.04 7.66 9.83
N PHE A 37 -2.15 7.93 10.49
CA PHE A 37 -3.03 9.07 10.22
C PHE A 37 -2.83 10.13 11.28
N GLN A 38 -2.79 11.39 10.85
CA GLN A 38 -2.79 12.55 11.76
C GLN A 38 -4.14 13.26 11.68
N PHE A 39 -4.77 13.46 12.84
CA PHE A 39 -5.98 14.24 13.04
C PHE A 39 -5.66 15.51 13.79
N ILE A 40 -6.27 16.62 13.36
CA ILE A 40 -6.30 17.89 14.10
C ILE A 40 -7.59 17.90 14.95
N ASP A 41 -7.74 16.86 15.77
CA ASP A 41 -8.80 16.67 16.76
C ASP A 41 -8.26 15.63 17.78
N ILE A 42 -8.72 15.71 19.03
CA ILE A 42 -8.42 14.69 20.05
C ILE A 42 -9.47 13.59 19.96
N LEU A 43 -9.06 12.40 19.49
CA LEU A 43 -9.94 11.23 19.38
C LEU A 43 -9.88 10.38 20.67
N ASP A 44 -10.98 9.72 20.99
CA ASP A 44 -11.07 8.77 22.10
C ASP A 44 -10.49 7.41 21.68
N ALA A 45 -9.33 7.08 22.24
CA ALA A 45 -8.60 5.85 21.90
C ALA A 45 -9.38 4.57 22.26
N GLU A 46 -10.18 4.59 23.33
CA GLU A 46 -10.95 3.41 23.74
C GLU A 46 -12.17 3.22 22.84
N GLU A 47 -12.85 4.30 22.44
CA GLU A 47 -13.96 4.23 21.48
C GLU A 47 -13.48 3.70 20.11
N MET A 48 -12.32 4.17 19.65
CA MET A 48 -11.67 3.66 18.46
C MET A 48 -11.34 2.17 18.56
N ARG A 49 -10.74 1.73 19.67
CA ARG A 49 -10.43 0.32 19.91
C ARG A 49 -11.69 -0.55 19.95
N ALA A 50 -12.71 -0.10 20.69
CA ALA A 50 -13.95 -0.84 20.91
C ALA A 50 -14.69 -1.05 19.59
N SER A 51 -14.90 0.01 18.82
CA SER A 51 -15.58 -0.04 17.52
C SER A 51 -14.83 -0.89 16.48
N LEU A 52 -13.49 -0.87 16.45
CA LEU A 52 -12.72 -1.75 15.55
C LEU A 52 -12.82 -3.22 15.97
N THR A 53 -12.79 -3.48 17.28
CA THR A 53 -12.97 -4.84 17.82
C THR A 53 -14.36 -5.37 17.49
N GLU A 54 -15.39 -4.55 17.65
CA GLU A 54 -16.77 -4.88 17.30
C GLU A 54 -16.92 -5.22 15.81
N LEU A 55 -16.33 -4.41 14.91
CA LEU A 55 -16.31 -4.72 13.47
C LEU A 55 -15.72 -6.10 13.19
N ILE A 56 -14.56 -6.40 13.78
CA ILE A 56 -13.87 -7.68 13.54
C ILE A 56 -14.65 -8.85 14.14
N SER A 57 -15.46 -8.62 15.17
CA SER A 57 -16.37 -9.62 15.72
C SER A 57 -17.61 -9.91 14.85
N LEU A 58 -17.86 -9.14 13.79
CA LEU A 58 -19.00 -9.38 12.90
C LEU A 58 -18.80 -10.59 11.99
N GLU A 59 -19.91 -11.16 11.53
CA GLU A 59 -19.91 -12.30 10.61
C GLU A 59 -19.03 -12.03 9.38
N GLY A 60 -18.10 -12.95 9.11
CA GLY A 60 -17.14 -12.89 8.02
C GLY A 60 -15.93 -11.99 8.28
N TRP A 61 -16.06 -10.94 9.09
CA TRP A 61 -14.95 -10.04 9.46
C TRP A 61 -13.98 -10.68 10.46
N THR A 62 -14.40 -11.74 11.17
CA THR A 62 -13.57 -12.50 12.12
C THR A 62 -12.28 -13.06 11.52
N LYS A 63 -12.21 -13.24 10.19
CA LYS A 63 -10.96 -13.58 9.50
C LYS A 63 -9.82 -12.59 9.84
N LEU A 64 -10.12 -11.32 10.08
CA LEU A 64 -9.12 -10.29 10.34
C LEU A 64 -8.46 -10.41 11.72
N GLY A 65 -9.12 -11.06 12.67
CA GLY A 65 -8.53 -11.44 13.95
C GLY A 65 -7.71 -12.73 13.91
N ALA A 66 -7.46 -13.29 12.73
CA ALA A 66 -6.70 -14.52 12.56
C ALA A 66 -5.22 -14.38 12.90
N ARG A 67 -4.65 -15.50 13.35
CA ARG A 67 -3.24 -15.66 13.68
C ARG A 67 -2.61 -16.47 12.56
N ILE A 68 -1.47 -16.01 12.04
CA ILE A 68 -0.78 -16.74 10.98
C ILE A 68 0.05 -17.89 11.58
N ARG A 69 -0.03 -19.06 10.94
CA ARG A 69 0.71 -20.26 11.33
C ARG A 69 1.34 -20.93 10.12
N LYS A 70 2.42 -21.67 10.34
CA LYS A 70 2.94 -22.67 9.41
C LYS A 70 2.39 -24.04 9.76
N ASN A 71 1.88 -24.75 8.76
CA ASN A 71 1.43 -26.14 8.91
C ASN A 71 2.55 -27.16 8.68
N ASP A 72 2.24 -28.43 8.90
CA ASP A 72 3.18 -29.56 8.79
C ASP A 72 3.76 -29.73 7.38
N LYS A 73 3.10 -29.18 6.35
CA LYS A 73 3.57 -29.19 4.96
C LYS A 73 4.45 -27.98 4.63
N GLY A 74 4.70 -27.09 5.59
CA GLY A 74 5.48 -25.86 5.42
C GLY A 74 4.73 -24.72 4.75
N GLY A 75 3.42 -24.87 4.49
CA GLY A 75 2.54 -23.82 3.99
C GLY A 75 2.04 -22.92 5.12
N PHE A 76 1.42 -21.79 4.76
CA PHE A 76 0.82 -20.87 5.71
C PHE A 76 -0.70 -21.03 5.77
N GLU A 77 -1.27 -20.80 6.94
CA GLU A 77 -2.71 -20.83 7.18
C GLU A 77 -3.11 -19.87 8.31
N TYR A 78 -4.37 -19.49 8.32
CA TYR A 78 -4.99 -18.64 9.32
C TYR A 78 -5.67 -19.50 10.38
N HIS A 79 -5.41 -19.18 11.64
CA HIS A 79 -6.09 -19.75 12.81
C HIS A 79 -6.97 -18.65 13.39
N VAL A 80 -8.29 -18.77 13.19
CA VAL A 80 -9.28 -17.81 13.65
C VAL A 80 -9.86 -18.28 14.98
N PRO A 81 -9.70 -17.53 16.08
CA PRO A 81 -10.34 -17.84 17.35
C PRO A 81 -11.86 -17.92 17.21
N GLU A 82 -12.46 -18.90 17.88
CA GLU A 82 -13.93 -18.99 18.02
C GLU A 82 -14.49 -17.75 18.75
N LEU A 83 -13.74 -17.26 19.75
CA LEU A 83 -14.06 -16.08 20.54
C LEU A 83 -12.80 -15.24 20.76
N TYR A 84 -12.95 -13.92 20.75
CA TYR A 84 -11.88 -13.01 21.15
C TYR A 84 -11.97 -12.72 22.64
N THR A 85 -10.88 -13.00 23.36
CA THR A 85 -10.75 -12.75 24.81
C THR A 85 -9.62 -11.74 25.06
N PRO A 86 -9.45 -11.22 26.28
CA PRO A 86 -8.29 -10.38 26.61
C PRO A 86 -6.94 -11.05 26.29
N GLU A 87 -6.84 -12.37 26.46
CA GLU A 87 -5.62 -13.15 26.17
C GLU A 87 -5.43 -13.42 24.68
N ARG A 88 -6.54 -13.48 23.92
CA ARG A 88 -6.55 -13.71 22.47
C ARG A 88 -7.42 -12.66 21.78
N PRO A 89 -7.01 -11.38 21.79
CA PRO A 89 -7.85 -10.29 21.31
C PRO A 89 -8.01 -10.29 19.78
N ALA A 90 -9.04 -9.61 19.29
CA ALA A 90 -9.30 -9.43 17.86
C ALA A 90 -8.18 -8.62 17.18
N ILE A 91 -7.63 -7.64 17.91
CA ILE A 91 -6.55 -6.75 17.47
C ILE A 91 -5.52 -6.61 18.58
N ALA A 92 -4.28 -6.30 18.20
CA ALA A 92 -3.28 -5.83 19.15
C ALA A 92 -3.46 -4.34 19.36
N PHE A 93 -3.66 -3.89 20.60
CA PHE A 93 -3.94 -2.49 20.90
C PHE A 93 -2.93 -1.90 21.88
N SER A 94 -2.60 -0.63 21.70
CA SER A 94 -1.93 0.19 22.71
C SER A 94 -2.24 1.67 22.46
N SER A 95 -2.09 2.48 23.50
CA SER A 95 -2.22 3.93 23.40
C SER A 95 -1.20 4.65 24.27
N ALA A 96 -0.91 5.89 23.91
CA ALA A 96 -0.13 6.84 24.69
C ALA A 96 -0.79 8.21 24.64
N ALA A 97 -0.66 8.99 25.72
CA ALA A 97 -1.18 10.35 25.80
C ALA A 97 -0.09 11.28 26.31
N TYR A 98 0.07 12.42 25.66
CA TYR A 98 1.01 13.47 26.01
C TYR A 98 0.26 14.75 26.36
N GLU A 99 0.66 15.38 27.46
CA GLU A 99 0.10 16.66 27.92
C GLU A 99 0.73 17.89 27.21
N THR A 100 1.30 17.68 26.03
CA THR A 100 1.93 18.72 25.22
C THR A 100 1.24 18.83 23.86
N SER A 101 1.40 19.98 23.21
CA SER A 101 1.07 20.14 21.79
C SER A 101 1.97 19.24 20.93
N ILE A 102 1.43 18.71 19.83
CA ILE A 102 2.23 17.99 18.84
C ILE A 102 3.33 18.89 18.25
N HIS A 103 3.13 20.21 18.23
CA HIS A 103 4.10 21.19 17.73
C HIS A 103 5.29 21.43 18.67
N ASP A 104 5.14 21.11 19.95
CA ASP A 104 6.20 21.19 20.95
C ASP A 104 6.90 19.83 21.17
N ASP A 105 6.34 18.74 20.63
CA ASP A 105 6.92 17.40 20.76
C ASP A 105 8.16 17.22 19.85
N PRO A 106 9.27 16.62 20.35
CA PRO A 106 10.51 16.45 19.58
C PRO A 106 10.36 15.63 18.28
N VAL A 107 9.35 14.76 18.19
CA VAL A 107 9.06 13.90 17.04
C VAL A 107 7.83 14.43 16.30
N GLY A 108 6.76 14.73 17.04
CA GLY A 108 5.49 15.25 16.54
C GLY A 108 5.64 16.52 15.72
N SER A 109 6.49 17.46 16.16
CA SER A 109 6.72 18.75 15.48
C SER A 109 7.33 18.61 14.09
N LYS A 110 7.88 17.42 13.77
CA LYS A 110 8.53 17.09 12.51
C LYS A 110 7.66 16.29 11.57
N PHE A 111 6.47 15.86 12.02
CA PHE A 111 5.47 15.39 11.07
C PHE A 111 5.24 16.51 10.06
N PRO A 112 5.24 16.20 8.76
CA PRO A 112 5.28 17.21 7.73
C PRO A 112 4.01 18.04 7.77
N MET A 113 4.11 19.17 8.46
CA MET A 113 3.04 20.14 8.54
C MET A 113 2.84 20.78 7.16
N GLN A 114 1.58 20.90 6.75
CA GLN A 114 1.01 21.91 5.85
C GLN A 114 2.03 22.71 5.03
N GLN A 115 2.72 22.04 4.10
CA GLN A 115 3.68 22.67 3.22
C GLN A 115 3.31 22.29 1.79
N HIS A 116 3.24 23.31 0.94
CA HIS A 116 2.77 23.19 -0.44
C HIS A 116 3.89 22.97 -1.46
N ASP A 117 5.14 22.84 -1.01
CA ASP A 117 6.27 22.59 -1.91
C ASP A 117 6.44 21.09 -2.18
N PRO A 118 6.77 20.69 -3.43
CA PRO A 118 7.25 19.35 -3.68
C PRO A 118 8.55 19.13 -2.90
N ALA A 119 8.66 17.99 -2.21
CA ALA A 119 9.78 17.72 -1.31
C ALA A 119 10.10 16.23 -1.24
N LEU A 120 11.39 15.94 -1.10
CA LEU A 120 11.90 14.63 -0.74
C LEU A 120 12.36 14.67 0.72
N VAL A 121 11.64 13.99 1.60
CA VAL A 121 11.88 14.00 3.03
C VAL A 121 12.60 12.72 3.46
N ARG A 122 13.84 12.88 3.90
CA ARG A 122 14.68 11.81 4.47
C ARG A 122 14.18 11.45 5.87
N VAL A 123 13.14 10.62 5.92
CA VAL A 123 12.35 10.36 7.16
C VAL A 123 13.23 9.96 8.35
N ASN A 124 14.21 9.08 8.15
CA ASN A 124 15.10 8.63 9.22
C ASN A 124 15.99 9.76 9.79
N GLU A 125 16.39 10.71 8.95
CA GLU A 125 17.22 11.85 9.34
C GLU A 125 16.35 12.94 9.98
N LEU A 126 15.19 13.22 9.39
CA LEU A 126 14.32 14.28 9.84
C LEU A 126 13.61 13.91 11.15
N ILE A 127 13.10 12.68 11.26
CA ILE A 127 12.26 12.21 12.37
C ILE A 127 12.91 11.03 13.14
N PRO A 128 14.05 11.24 13.82
CA PRO A 128 14.60 10.24 14.74
C PRO A 128 13.57 9.84 15.80
N GLY A 129 13.43 8.54 16.05
CA GLY A 129 12.47 8.03 17.03
C GLY A 129 11.03 7.90 16.53
N LEU A 130 10.73 8.22 15.26
CA LEU A 130 9.39 8.09 14.67
C LEU A 130 8.73 6.75 15.01
N LYS A 131 9.44 5.64 14.80
CA LYS A 131 8.93 4.29 15.07
C LYS A 131 8.50 4.08 16.54
N GLN A 132 9.17 4.73 17.49
CA GLN A 132 8.85 4.62 18.91
C GLN A 132 7.55 5.36 19.26
N VAL A 133 7.19 6.37 18.45
CA VAL A 133 5.96 7.14 18.61
C VAL A 133 4.79 6.48 17.90
N ILE A 134 4.99 5.93 16.71
CA ILE A 134 3.86 5.45 15.88
C ILE A 134 3.56 3.96 16.01
N PHE A 135 4.45 3.18 16.62
CA PHE A 135 4.25 1.75 16.85
C PHE A 135 4.26 1.44 18.33
N ARG A 136 3.51 0.39 18.70
CA ARG A 136 3.63 -0.23 20.02
C ARG A 136 5.06 -0.75 20.24
N PRO A 137 5.58 -0.75 21.48
CA PRO A 137 6.96 -1.15 21.78
C PRO A 137 7.36 -2.54 21.29
N ASP A 138 6.42 -3.47 21.20
CA ASP A 138 6.62 -4.86 20.83
C ASP A 138 6.07 -5.21 19.43
N ALA A 139 5.82 -4.21 18.59
CA ALA A 139 5.23 -4.38 17.26
C ALA A 139 6.03 -5.38 16.40
N PRO A 140 5.36 -6.33 15.71
CA PRO A 140 6.00 -7.20 14.75
C PRO A 140 6.35 -6.42 13.48
N PHE A 141 7.54 -6.67 12.93
CA PHE A 141 8.02 -6.05 11.68
C PHE A 141 8.36 -7.07 10.60
N LYS A 142 8.17 -8.35 10.90
CA LYS A 142 8.40 -9.46 9.99
C LYS A 142 7.50 -10.64 10.36
N ILE A 143 7.26 -11.52 9.40
CA ILE A 143 6.41 -12.70 9.61
C ILE A 143 6.92 -13.62 10.73
N GLU A 144 8.24 -13.67 10.95
CA GLU A 144 8.81 -14.47 12.03
C GLU A 144 8.33 -14.03 13.42
N ASP A 145 8.09 -12.74 13.62
CA ASP A 145 7.58 -12.21 14.89
C ASP A 145 6.13 -12.66 15.13
N TYR A 146 5.31 -12.66 14.07
CA TYR A 146 3.94 -13.18 14.13
C TYR A 146 3.88 -14.69 14.32
N LEU A 147 4.81 -15.45 13.72
CA LEU A 147 4.86 -16.91 13.88
C LEU A 147 5.31 -17.32 15.28
N ALA A 148 6.15 -16.51 15.92
CA ALA A 148 6.66 -16.79 17.26
C ALA A 148 5.64 -16.46 18.37
N ARG A 149 4.54 -15.77 18.06
CA ARG A 149 3.57 -15.25 19.03
C ARG A 149 2.14 -15.61 18.64
N ASP A 150 1.24 -15.71 19.61
CA ASP A 150 -0.19 -15.87 19.33
C ASP A 150 -0.84 -14.51 19.03
N GLU A 151 -0.29 -13.82 18.03
CA GLU A 151 -0.52 -12.40 17.76
C GLU A 151 -1.58 -12.22 16.65
N PRO A 152 -2.62 -11.39 16.86
CA PRO A 152 -3.50 -10.98 15.78
C PRO A 152 -2.73 -10.18 14.73
N GLN A 153 -3.11 -10.33 13.46
CA GLN A 153 -2.33 -9.72 12.39
C GLN A 153 -2.54 -8.21 12.24
N ILE A 154 -3.60 -7.63 12.83
CA ILE A 154 -3.86 -6.19 12.85
C ILE A 154 -3.47 -5.61 14.21
N SER A 155 -2.67 -4.55 14.19
CA SER A 155 -2.31 -3.75 15.36
C SER A 155 -2.81 -2.31 15.20
N LEU A 156 -3.41 -1.78 16.26
CA LEU A 156 -3.83 -0.39 16.39
C LEU A 156 -3.01 0.28 17.50
N HIS A 157 -2.29 1.34 17.16
CA HIS A 157 -1.58 2.19 18.12
C HIS A 157 -2.11 3.62 18.02
N ILE A 158 -2.46 4.24 19.14
CA ILE A 158 -3.02 5.60 19.19
C ILE A 158 -2.19 6.48 20.11
N VAL A 159 -1.75 7.63 19.60
CA VAL A 159 -1.07 8.66 20.37
C VAL A 159 -1.91 9.93 20.37
N THR A 160 -2.23 10.45 21.54
CA THR A 160 -2.93 11.73 21.69
C THR A 160 -2.01 12.82 22.24
N PHE A 161 -2.09 13.99 21.64
CA PHE A 161 -1.52 15.26 22.10
C PHE A 161 -2.66 16.18 22.54
N THR A 162 -2.35 17.38 23.04
CA THR A 162 -3.38 18.36 23.43
C THR A 162 -4.13 18.96 22.25
N ASP A 163 -3.64 18.79 21.02
CA ASP A 163 -4.16 19.40 19.80
C ASP A 163 -4.16 18.45 18.58
N ALA A 164 -3.75 17.19 18.74
CA ALA A 164 -3.71 16.24 17.65
C ALA A 164 -3.84 14.79 18.13
N THR A 165 -4.26 13.91 17.21
CA THR A 165 -4.18 12.46 17.39
C THR A 165 -3.41 11.85 16.24
N LEU A 166 -2.41 11.02 16.55
CA LEU A 166 -1.82 10.09 15.60
C LEU A 166 -2.43 8.71 15.86
N PHE A 167 -2.88 8.03 14.83
CA PHE A 167 -3.16 6.61 14.96
C PHE A 167 -2.56 5.80 13.82
N THR A 168 -2.04 4.62 14.16
CA THR A 168 -1.38 3.72 13.22
C THR A 168 -2.12 2.39 13.20
N ILE A 169 -2.50 1.95 12.00
CA ILE A 169 -2.86 0.55 11.73
C ILE A 169 -1.65 -0.13 11.11
N SER A 170 -1.18 -1.22 11.71
CA SER A 170 -0.11 -2.07 11.16
C SER A 170 -0.62 -3.48 10.92
N TYR A 171 -0.27 -4.08 9.78
CA TYR A 171 -0.69 -5.43 9.42
C TYR A 171 0.27 -6.15 8.49
N LEU A 172 0.32 -7.48 8.59
CA LEU A 172 1.00 -8.31 7.60
C LEU A 172 0.29 -8.20 6.25
N HIS A 173 1.02 -7.87 5.19
CA HIS A 173 0.42 -7.55 3.88
C HIS A 173 -0.31 -8.75 3.23
N SER A 174 -0.08 -9.99 3.71
CA SER A 174 -0.89 -11.15 3.29
C SER A 174 -2.35 -11.08 3.75
N VAL A 175 -2.69 -10.26 4.73
CA VAL A 175 -4.06 -10.08 5.22
C VAL A 175 -4.89 -9.26 4.24
N MET A 176 -4.34 -8.16 3.72
CA MET A 176 -5.07 -7.24 2.84
C MET A 176 -4.14 -6.37 2.00
N ASP A 177 -4.66 -5.88 0.87
CA ASP A 177 -4.05 -4.80 0.10
C ASP A 177 -4.58 -3.42 0.54
N GLY A 178 -4.11 -2.33 -0.09
CA GLY A 178 -4.56 -0.98 0.24
C GLY A 178 -6.06 -0.74 0.06
N LEU A 179 -6.71 -1.39 -0.91
CA LEU A 179 -8.16 -1.28 -1.11
C LEU A 179 -8.94 -2.14 -0.09
N GLY A 180 -8.33 -3.22 0.41
CA GLY A 180 -8.80 -3.94 1.59
C GLY A 180 -8.72 -3.09 2.85
N ALA A 181 -7.65 -2.30 3.02
CA ALA A 181 -7.53 -1.34 4.13
C ALA A 181 -8.57 -0.21 4.04
N GLU A 182 -8.90 0.29 2.84
CA GLU A 182 -10.04 1.20 2.65
C GLU A 182 -11.35 0.55 3.09
N ALA A 183 -11.61 -0.69 2.68
CA ALA A 183 -12.82 -1.40 3.06
C ALA A 183 -12.92 -1.61 4.59
N LEU A 184 -11.79 -1.87 5.25
CA LEU A 184 -11.68 -1.91 6.72
C LEU A 184 -12.07 -0.56 7.34
N LEU A 185 -11.46 0.54 6.89
CA LEU A 185 -11.75 1.89 7.41
C LEU A 185 -13.22 2.27 7.19
N ARG A 186 -13.81 1.90 6.06
CA ARG A 186 -15.22 2.13 5.75
C ARG A 186 -16.15 1.34 6.66
N GLY A 187 -15.88 0.06 6.88
CA GLY A 187 -16.61 -0.76 7.85
C GLY A 187 -16.47 -0.23 9.27
N TRP A 188 -15.26 0.17 9.65
CA TRP A 188 -14.96 0.70 10.98
C TRP A 188 -15.68 2.02 11.23
N THR A 189 -15.69 2.92 10.25
CA THR A 189 -16.47 4.17 10.31
C THR A 189 -17.95 3.89 10.55
N ALA A 190 -18.52 2.87 9.89
CA ALA A 190 -19.93 2.52 10.06
C ALA A 190 -20.24 2.04 11.48
N VAL A 191 -19.39 1.18 12.06
CA VAL A 191 -19.57 0.73 13.45
C VAL A 191 -19.39 1.89 14.43
N LEU A 192 -18.35 2.70 14.26
CA LEU A 192 -18.08 3.88 15.09
C LEU A 192 -19.25 4.90 15.07
N ASP A 193 -19.96 4.99 13.94
CA ASP A 193 -21.14 5.85 13.80
C ASP A 193 -22.44 5.23 14.39
N GLY A 194 -22.38 4.02 14.94
CA GLY A 194 -23.57 3.28 15.38
C GLY A 194 -24.44 2.79 14.20
N ARG A 195 -23.86 2.67 13.01
CA ARG A 195 -24.52 2.26 11.76
C ARG A 195 -24.07 0.87 11.33
N GLN A 196 -24.10 -0.09 12.26
CA GLN A 196 -23.65 -1.46 12.00
C GLN A 196 -24.38 -2.12 10.82
N GLN A 197 -25.64 -1.77 10.58
CA GLN A 197 -26.41 -2.24 9.41
C GLN A 197 -25.84 -1.78 8.06
N ASP A 198 -25.01 -0.74 8.05
CA ASP A 198 -24.35 -0.21 6.85
C ASP A 198 -22.97 -0.86 6.64
N VAL A 199 -22.51 -1.72 7.56
CA VAL A 199 -21.25 -2.46 7.39
C VAL A 199 -21.36 -3.34 6.14
N PRO A 200 -20.40 -3.22 5.19
CA PRO A 200 -20.42 -4.05 3.99
C PRO A 200 -20.35 -5.53 4.34
N LYS A 201 -21.12 -6.34 3.63
CA LYS A 201 -21.03 -7.79 3.79
C LYS A 201 -19.64 -8.27 3.40
N MET A 202 -18.94 -8.88 4.33
CA MET A 202 -17.62 -9.47 4.07
C MET A 202 -17.76 -10.69 3.17
N ILE A 203 -16.90 -10.78 2.17
CA ILE A 203 -16.77 -11.95 1.27
C ILE A 203 -15.34 -12.47 1.32
N GLY A 204 -15.16 -13.75 1.04
CA GLY A 204 -13.85 -14.40 1.15
C GLY A 204 -13.35 -14.52 2.59
N SER A 205 -14.27 -14.72 3.53
CA SER A 205 -13.93 -15.08 4.91
C SER A 205 -13.34 -16.48 4.99
N ASP A 206 -13.97 -17.46 4.32
CA ASP A 206 -13.61 -18.88 4.33
C ASP A 206 -13.17 -19.42 2.94
N LYS A 207 -13.71 -18.84 1.86
CA LYS A 207 -13.51 -19.30 0.48
C LYS A 207 -12.93 -18.22 -0.41
N ASP A 208 -11.83 -18.55 -1.09
CA ASP A 208 -11.20 -17.69 -2.08
C ASP A 208 -12.13 -17.51 -3.32
N PRO A 209 -12.68 -16.30 -3.58
CA PRO A 209 -13.55 -16.05 -4.73
C PRO A 209 -12.78 -16.01 -6.06
N ILE A 210 -11.45 -15.88 -6.03
CA ILE A 210 -10.58 -15.82 -7.21
C ILE A 210 -10.21 -17.24 -7.67
N LYS A 211 -10.12 -18.19 -6.74
CA LYS A 211 -9.71 -19.57 -7.02
C LYS A 211 -10.50 -20.25 -8.16
N PRO A 212 -11.84 -20.10 -8.29
CA PRO A 212 -12.60 -20.67 -9.42
C PRO A 212 -12.27 -20.08 -10.80
N LEU A 213 -11.51 -18.98 -10.87
CA LEU A 213 -11.09 -18.36 -12.13
C LEU A 213 -9.83 -18.99 -12.71
N ILE A 214 -9.05 -19.67 -11.88
CA ILE A 214 -7.81 -20.33 -12.27
C ILE A 214 -8.14 -21.44 -13.28
N GLY A 215 -7.50 -21.41 -14.45
CA GLY A 215 -7.71 -22.37 -15.52
C GLY A 215 -8.91 -22.06 -16.44
N LYS A 216 -9.72 -21.03 -16.16
CA LYS A 216 -10.79 -20.61 -17.09
C LYS A 216 -10.25 -20.13 -18.42
N THR A 217 -9.17 -19.35 -18.36
CA THR A 217 -8.39 -18.94 -19.53
C THR A 217 -7.00 -19.59 -19.44
N PRO A 218 -6.55 -20.34 -20.46
CA PRO A 218 -5.21 -20.91 -20.51
C PRO A 218 -4.11 -19.84 -20.42
N GLY A 219 -2.97 -20.20 -19.84
CA GLY A 219 -1.84 -19.27 -19.68
C GLY A 219 -1.33 -18.70 -21.01
N GLU A 220 -1.38 -19.48 -22.09
CA GLU A 220 -0.94 -19.12 -23.45
C GLU A 220 -1.71 -17.94 -24.06
N LYS A 221 -2.89 -17.62 -23.53
CA LYS A 221 -3.68 -16.45 -23.93
C LYS A 221 -3.19 -15.16 -23.30
N ASN A 222 -2.26 -15.23 -22.36
CA ASN A 222 -1.67 -14.04 -21.75
C ASN A 222 -0.94 -13.22 -22.82
N VAL A 223 -1.20 -11.91 -22.87
CA VAL A 223 -0.62 -10.99 -23.85
C VAL A 223 0.90 -10.82 -23.70
N GLN A 224 1.48 -11.38 -22.64
CA GLN A 224 2.92 -11.47 -22.40
C GLN A 224 3.36 -12.90 -22.06
N TYR A 225 2.68 -13.94 -22.56
CA TYR A 225 2.98 -15.34 -22.24
C TYR A 225 4.48 -15.69 -22.35
N ASP A 226 5.14 -15.22 -23.41
CA ASP A 226 6.57 -15.49 -23.66
C ASP A 226 7.52 -14.90 -22.60
N ARG A 227 7.03 -14.03 -21.72
CA ARG A 227 7.77 -13.48 -20.58
C ARG A 227 7.61 -14.32 -19.31
N TYR A 228 6.70 -15.28 -19.28
CA TYR A 228 6.44 -16.11 -18.10
C TYR A 228 7.21 -17.42 -18.16
N HIS A 229 8.02 -17.69 -17.14
CA HIS A 229 8.88 -18.87 -17.07
C HIS A 229 8.84 -19.51 -15.67
N SER A 230 9.04 -20.83 -15.61
CA SER A 230 9.14 -21.55 -14.34
C SER A 230 10.42 -21.25 -13.54
N ASN A 231 11.46 -20.73 -14.21
CA ASN A 231 12.77 -20.40 -13.62
C ASN A 231 13.21 -18.98 -14.00
N ALA A 232 12.33 -17.97 -13.88
CA ALA A 232 12.73 -16.60 -14.23
C ALA A 232 13.94 -16.16 -13.40
N TRP A 233 14.88 -15.51 -14.09
CA TRP A 233 16.12 -15.04 -13.48
C TRP A 233 15.89 -13.70 -12.79
N VAL A 234 16.32 -13.59 -11.53
CA VAL A 234 16.36 -12.32 -10.79
C VAL A 234 17.82 -11.92 -10.62
N PRO A 235 18.27 -10.78 -11.15
CA PRO A 235 19.64 -10.32 -10.99
C PRO A 235 20.01 -10.23 -9.51
N THR A 236 21.08 -10.94 -9.11
CA THR A 236 21.52 -10.97 -7.69
C THR A 236 22.09 -9.62 -7.25
N SER A 237 22.60 -8.82 -8.20
CA SER A 237 23.16 -7.48 -7.96
C SER A 237 22.16 -6.47 -7.39
N ILE A 238 20.87 -6.59 -7.73
CA ILE A 238 19.81 -5.70 -7.21
C ILE A 238 19.60 -5.91 -5.70
N LYS A 239 19.83 -7.13 -5.20
CA LYS A 239 19.64 -7.48 -3.78
C LYS A 239 20.73 -6.93 -2.85
N MET A 240 21.76 -6.29 -3.39
CA MET A 240 22.92 -5.79 -2.65
C MET A 240 23.00 -4.25 -2.60
N LEU A 241 21.99 -3.54 -3.12
CA LEU A 241 21.97 -2.09 -3.05
C LEU A 241 21.63 -1.65 -1.62
N ASP A 242 22.49 -0.81 -1.04
CA ASP A 242 22.16 -0.08 0.17
C ASP A 242 20.93 0.78 -0.12
N THR A 243 19.80 0.39 0.45
CA THR A 243 18.47 0.92 0.14
C THR A 243 17.96 1.67 1.34
N THR A 244 17.59 2.92 1.12
CA THR A 244 16.95 3.75 2.15
C THR A 244 15.45 3.90 1.86
N TYR A 245 14.74 4.44 2.84
CA TYR A 245 13.35 4.81 2.77
C TYR A 245 13.22 6.34 2.86
N THR A 246 12.48 6.94 1.94
CA THR A 246 12.21 8.38 1.90
C THR A 246 10.76 8.64 1.57
N TRP A 247 10.25 9.78 2.03
CA TRP A 247 8.91 10.25 1.70
C TRP A 247 9.00 11.29 0.58
N LEU A 248 8.13 11.19 -0.40
CA LEU A 248 7.99 12.10 -1.53
C LEU A 248 6.61 12.75 -1.43
N ARG A 249 6.61 14.08 -1.33
CA ARG A 249 5.41 14.90 -1.45
C ARG A 249 5.39 15.59 -2.80
N ILE A 250 4.25 15.51 -3.50
CA ILE A 250 4.00 16.30 -4.71
C ILE A 250 2.60 16.93 -4.65
N PRO A 251 2.46 18.25 -4.69
CA PRO A 251 1.16 18.90 -4.81
C PRO A 251 0.40 18.43 -6.06
N ASP A 252 -0.89 18.12 -5.93
CA ASP A 252 -1.71 17.66 -7.06
C ASP A 252 -1.76 18.68 -8.20
N SER A 253 -1.68 19.98 -7.89
CA SER A 253 -1.64 21.07 -8.87
C SER A 253 -0.50 20.93 -9.88
N ILE A 254 0.68 20.45 -9.45
CA ILE A 254 1.83 20.19 -10.33
C ILE A 254 1.50 19.04 -11.29
N LEU A 255 0.94 17.95 -10.77
CA LEU A 255 0.58 16.79 -11.58
C LEU A 255 -0.57 17.11 -12.55
N ALA A 256 -1.53 17.94 -12.14
CA ALA A 256 -2.60 18.43 -13.00
C ALA A 256 -2.03 19.25 -14.17
N ARG A 257 -1.13 20.19 -13.91
CA ARG A 257 -0.46 20.98 -14.95
C ARG A 257 0.34 20.11 -15.92
N LEU A 258 1.18 19.22 -15.41
CA LEU A 258 1.95 18.27 -16.23
C LEU A 258 1.06 17.38 -17.08
N ARG A 259 -0.08 16.94 -16.52
CA ARG A 259 -1.08 16.16 -17.26
C ARG A 259 -1.71 16.96 -18.38
N ASP A 260 -2.03 18.24 -18.16
CA ASP A 260 -2.64 19.07 -19.18
C ASP A 260 -1.66 19.40 -20.32
N GLU A 261 -0.39 19.68 -20.00
CA GLU A 261 0.70 19.82 -20.99
C GLU A 261 0.86 18.52 -21.82
N ALA A 262 0.89 17.36 -21.16
CA ALA A 262 0.98 16.07 -21.83
C ALA A 262 -0.24 15.77 -22.73
N MET A 263 -1.45 16.12 -22.28
CA MET A 263 -2.66 15.96 -23.08
C MET A 263 -2.67 16.86 -24.32
N GLN A 264 -2.08 18.06 -24.24
CA GLN A 264 -1.91 18.93 -25.41
C GLN A 264 -0.98 18.29 -26.44
N GLU A 265 0.17 17.77 -25.99
CA GLU A 265 1.13 17.07 -26.86
C GLU A 265 0.49 15.84 -27.55
N ILE A 266 -0.22 15.00 -26.79
CA ILE A 266 -0.90 13.80 -27.32
C ILE A 266 -1.91 14.19 -28.41
N ARG A 267 -2.70 15.25 -28.19
CA ARG A 267 -3.68 15.74 -29.17
C ARG A 267 -3.02 16.34 -30.41
N GLN A 268 -1.84 16.93 -30.30
CA GLN A 268 -1.10 17.42 -31.46
C GLN A 268 -0.58 16.25 -32.32
N LEU A 269 -0.09 15.18 -31.67
CA LEU A 269 0.40 13.98 -32.36
C LEU A 269 -0.73 13.15 -32.98
N ASN A 270 -1.91 13.09 -32.34
CA ASN A 270 -3.08 12.39 -32.84
C ASN A 270 -4.38 13.20 -32.60
N PRO A 271 -4.70 14.19 -33.46
CA PRO A 271 -5.85 15.09 -33.25
C PRO A 271 -7.22 14.39 -33.22
N SER A 272 -7.35 13.28 -33.94
CA SER A 272 -8.57 12.46 -33.97
C SER A 272 -8.58 11.34 -32.91
N GLY A 273 -7.51 11.26 -32.11
CA GLY A 273 -7.32 10.27 -31.07
C GLY A 273 -8.30 10.42 -29.90
N LYS A 274 -8.58 9.31 -29.23
CA LYS A 274 -9.35 9.26 -27.97
C LYS A 274 -8.47 8.93 -26.76
N GLU A 275 -7.17 8.87 -26.98
CA GLU A 275 -6.17 8.58 -25.97
C GLU A 275 -6.21 9.65 -24.88
N PHE A 276 -6.06 9.20 -23.64
CA PHE A 276 -5.93 10.08 -22.50
C PHE A 276 -4.89 9.52 -21.54
N VAL A 277 -4.31 10.41 -20.74
CA VAL A 277 -3.50 10.06 -19.57
C VAL A 277 -4.10 10.71 -18.33
N SER A 278 -4.01 9.99 -17.22
CA SER A 278 -4.41 10.41 -15.88
C SER A 278 -3.23 11.04 -15.13
N ARG A 279 -3.53 11.71 -14.01
CA ARG A 279 -2.49 12.20 -13.08
C ARG A 279 -1.60 11.07 -12.56
N GLY A 280 -2.16 9.88 -12.31
CA GLY A 280 -1.38 8.70 -11.90
C GLY A 280 -0.41 8.23 -12.99
N ASP A 281 -0.81 8.25 -14.27
CA ASP A 281 0.12 7.88 -15.36
C ASP A 281 1.27 8.89 -15.46
N ILE A 282 0.96 10.18 -15.27
CA ILE A 282 1.96 11.26 -15.29
C ILE A 282 2.92 11.15 -14.12
N PHE A 283 2.39 10.89 -12.92
CA PHE A 283 3.19 10.66 -11.73
C PHE A 283 4.16 9.49 -11.93
N VAL A 284 3.66 8.33 -12.37
CA VAL A 284 4.51 7.16 -12.62
C VAL A 284 5.52 7.46 -13.73
N ALA A 285 5.11 8.06 -14.84
CA ALA A 285 5.99 8.40 -15.95
C ALA A 285 7.12 9.35 -15.54
N TRP A 286 6.82 10.38 -14.74
CA TRP A 286 7.83 11.29 -14.21
C TRP A 286 8.76 10.56 -13.25
N LEU A 287 8.22 9.80 -12.29
CA LEU A 287 9.01 9.14 -11.24
C LEU A 287 9.97 8.10 -11.83
N VAL A 288 9.54 7.26 -12.76
CA VAL A 288 10.44 6.26 -13.38
C VAL A 288 11.57 6.93 -14.16
N LYS A 289 11.31 8.07 -14.83
CA LYS A 289 12.35 8.85 -15.51
C LYS A 289 13.32 9.48 -14.51
N ALA A 290 12.81 10.05 -13.41
CA ALA A 290 13.62 10.61 -12.33
C ALA A 290 14.51 9.55 -11.66
N LEU A 291 13.98 8.34 -11.40
CA LEU A 291 14.74 7.22 -10.86
C LEU A 291 15.84 6.75 -11.81
N VAL A 292 15.55 6.63 -13.11
CA VAL A 292 16.56 6.28 -14.13
C VAL A 292 17.69 7.31 -14.20
N ARG A 293 17.37 8.61 -14.15
CA ARG A 293 18.37 9.69 -14.14
C ARG A 293 19.19 9.71 -12.85
N SER A 294 18.52 9.75 -11.70
CA SER A 294 19.17 9.88 -10.39
C SER A 294 20.11 8.71 -10.07
N GLN A 295 19.77 7.50 -10.53
CA GLN A 295 20.61 6.32 -10.39
C GLN A 295 21.66 6.17 -11.50
N SER A 296 21.69 7.08 -12.48
CA SER A 296 22.60 7.01 -13.64
C SER A 296 22.55 5.65 -14.35
N ILE A 297 21.35 5.10 -14.53
CA ILE A 297 21.17 3.79 -15.16
C ILE A 297 21.72 3.85 -16.59
N PRO A 298 22.62 2.93 -17.00
CA PRO A 298 23.22 2.96 -18.33
C PRO A 298 22.15 2.89 -19.44
N PRO A 299 22.25 3.70 -20.51
CA PRO A 299 21.23 3.76 -21.56
C PRO A 299 20.87 2.41 -22.21
N SER A 300 21.82 1.48 -22.27
CA SER A 300 21.65 0.14 -22.84
C SER A 300 20.93 -0.86 -21.92
N MET A 301 20.71 -0.52 -20.65
CA MET A 301 20.07 -1.43 -19.70
C MET A 301 18.55 -1.47 -19.91
N ASN A 302 17.99 -2.67 -19.79
CA ASN A 302 16.54 -2.87 -19.74
C ASN A 302 16.00 -2.45 -18.39
N VAL A 303 14.85 -1.78 -18.41
CA VAL A 303 14.06 -1.38 -17.25
C VAL A 303 12.70 -2.07 -17.36
N LEU A 304 12.25 -2.65 -16.26
CA LEU A 304 10.92 -3.24 -16.13
C LEU A 304 10.11 -2.42 -15.13
N ILE A 305 9.12 -1.69 -15.63
CA ILE A 305 8.18 -0.95 -14.79
C ILE A 305 7.05 -1.91 -14.43
N ILE A 306 6.83 -2.13 -13.12
CA ILE A 306 5.80 -3.02 -12.60
C ILE A 306 4.76 -2.16 -11.88
N SER A 307 3.61 -1.93 -12.52
CA SER A 307 2.52 -1.20 -11.90
C SER A 307 1.54 -2.16 -11.22
N ALA A 308 1.40 -2.05 -9.90
CA ALA A 308 0.40 -2.78 -9.13
C ALA A 308 -0.99 -2.21 -9.42
N VAL A 309 -1.93 -3.08 -9.78
CA VAL A 309 -3.30 -2.67 -10.15
C VAL A 309 -4.35 -3.47 -9.40
N ASN A 310 -5.40 -2.78 -8.97
CA ASN A 310 -6.57 -3.41 -8.36
C ASN A 310 -7.34 -4.24 -9.40
N LEU A 311 -7.41 -5.55 -9.18
CA LEU A 311 -8.12 -6.48 -10.06
C LEU A 311 -9.63 -6.53 -9.77
N ARG A 312 -10.09 -5.98 -8.63
CA ARG A 312 -11.52 -6.03 -8.26
C ARG A 312 -12.44 -5.45 -9.33
N SER A 313 -12.03 -4.37 -9.99
CA SER A 313 -12.83 -3.76 -11.06
C SER A 313 -12.86 -4.60 -12.33
N VAL A 314 -11.78 -5.34 -12.64
CA VAL A 314 -11.72 -6.24 -13.81
C VAL A 314 -12.50 -7.53 -13.54
N LEU A 315 -12.54 -7.93 -12.26
CA LEU A 315 -13.18 -9.15 -11.79
C LEU A 315 -14.54 -8.88 -11.12
N SER A 316 -15.23 -7.80 -11.47
CA SER A 316 -16.42 -7.34 -10.73
C SER A 316 -17.54 -8.38 -10.60
N GLU A 317 -17.65 -9.34 -11.52
CA GLU A 317 -18.62 -10.44 -11.43
C GLU A 317 -18.42 -11.39 -10.25
N VAL A 318 -17.21 -11.47 -9.68
CA VAL A 318 -16.94 -12.31 -8.49
C VAL A 318 -17.15 -11.55 -7.19
N PHE A 319 -17.35 -10.24 -7.26
CA PHE A 319 -17.49 -9.33 -6.13
C PHE A 319 -18.89 -8.72 -6.14
N PRO A 320 -19.83 -9.24 -5.33
CA PRO A 320 -21.18 -8.69 -5.25
C PRO A 320 -21.16 -7.18 -4.95
N PRO A 321 -22.13 -6.40 -5.46
CA PRO A 321 -22.27 -5.01 -5.11
C PRO A 321 -22.33 -4.83 -3.57
N ASN A 322 -21.74 -3.74 -3.07
CA ASN A 322 -21.70 -3.40 -1.65
C ASN A 322 -21.05 -4.45 -0.73
N SER A 323 -20.27 -5.38 -1.28
CA SER A 323 -19.46 -6.30 -0.47
C SER A 323 -18.09 -5.71 -0.12
N ALA A 324 -17.46 -6.24 0.93
CA ALA A 324 -16.06 -6.00 1.26
C ALA A 324 -15.25 -7.26 0.99
N PHE A 325 -14.18 -7.12 0.18
CA PHE A 325 -13.16 -8.15 0.01
C PHE A 325 -11.84 -7.66 0.60
N VAL A 326 -11.67 -7.90 1.90
CA VAL A 326 -10.47 -7.52 2.67
C VAL A 326 -9.44 -8.65 2.57
N SER A 327 -8.76 -8.70 1.42
CA SER A 327 -7.67 -9.62 1.04
C SER A 327 -6.90 -9.00 -0.13
N ASN A 328 -5.81 -9.59 -0.59
CA ASN A 328 -5.10 -9.11 -1.78
C ASN A 328 -5.89 -9.45 -3.05
N CYS A 329 -6.13 -8.44 -3.88
CA CYS A 329 -6.68 -8.58 -5.22
C CYS A 329 -5.91 -7.67 -6.18
N VAL A 330 -4.59 -7.88 -6.23
CA VAL A 330 -3.65 -7.03 -6.95
C VAL A 330 -2.94 -7.85 -8.03
N GLY A 331 -2.84 -7.28 -9.23
CA GLY A 331 -2.04 -7.81 -10.34
C GLY A 331 -0.90 -6.87 -10.70
N GLY A 332 0.08 -7.36 -11.46
CA GLY A 332 1.18 -6.56 -12.00
C GLY A 332 1.00 -6.29 -13.48
N ILE A 333 1.10 -5.03 -13.87
CA ILE A 333 1.23 -4.61 -15.27
C ILE A 333 2.71 -4.40 -15.57
N HIS A 334 3.22 -5.11 -16.55
CA HIS A 334 4.64 -5.14 -16.87
C HIS A 334 4.93 -4.32 -18.12
N THR A 335 5.73 -3.26 -17.99
CA THR A 335 6.15 -2.44 -19.13
C THR A 335 7.67 -2.53 -19.28
N TYR A 336 8.11 -3.21 -20.33
CA TYR A 336 9.54 -3.34 -20.67
C TYR A 336 9.97 -2.20 -21.58
N VAL A 337 11.05 -1.53 -21.20
CA VAL A 337 11.65 -0.38 -21.91
C VAL A 337 13.16 -0.40 -21.72
N THR A 338 13.91 0.33 -22.54
CA THR A 338 15.32 0.62 -22.22
C THR A 338 15.44 1.93 -21.45
N ALA A 339 16.53 2.10 -20.69
CA ALA A 339 16.83 3.38 -20.05
C ALA A 339 16.95 4.51 -21.10
N LYS A 340 17.54 4.22 -22.27
CA LYS A 340 17.60 5.16 -23.39
C LYS A 340 16.21 5.62 -23.84
N GLU A 341 15.31 4.67 -24.12
CA GLU A 341 13.93 4.97 -24.52
C GLU A 341 13.22 5.85 -23.49
N LEU A 342 13.37 5.55 -22.19
CA LEU A 342 12.79 6.36 -21.13
C LEU A 342 13.38 7.77 -21.10
N LEU A 343 14.69 7.93 -21.26
CA LEU A 343 15.34 9.24 -21.17
C LEU A 343 15.04 10.14 -22.39
N GLU A 344 14.96 9.56 -23.58
CA GLU A 344 14.74 10.26 -24.85
C GLU A 344 13.26 10.57 -25.13
N SER A 345 12.32 9.78 -24.59
CA SER A 345 10.88 10.01 -24.78
C SER A 345 10.38 11.25 -24.03
N SER A 346 9.36 11.93 -24.55
CA SER A 346 8.64 12.95 -23.79
C SER A 346 7.89 12.35 -22.60
N LEU A 347 7.52 13.19 -21.62
CA LEU A 347 6.68 12.75 -20.49
C LEU A 347 5.34 12.20 -20.99
N ALA A 348 4.73 12.86 -21.98
CA ALA A 348 3.47 12.46 -22.58
C ALA A 348 3.56 11.09 -23.25
N THR A 349 4.63 10.84 -24.02
CA THR A 349 4.88 9.55 -24.69
C THR A 349 5.06 8.42 -23.67
N THR A 350 5.84 8.65 -22.62
CA THR A 350 6.04 7.65 -21.56
C THR A 350 4.72 7.35 -20.82
N ALA A 351 3.97 8.37 -20.42
CA ALA A 351 2.68 8.20 -19.75
C ALA A 351 1.65 7.47 -20.63
N LEU A 352 1.61 7.79 -21.93
CA LEU A 352 0.74 7.12 -22.88
C LEU A 352 1.09 5.63 -23.05
N ARG A 353 2.39 5.30 -23.16
CA ARG A 353 2.86 3.90 -23.23
C ARG A 353 2.45 3.11 -21.99
N LEU A 354 2.62 3.67 -20.79
CA LEU A 354 2.19 3.04 -19.54
C LEU A 354 0.68 2.79 -19.51
N ARG A 355 -0.13 3.77 -19.94
CA ARG A 355 -1.59 3.62 -20.05
C ARG A 355 -2.00 2.56 -21.08
N GLN A 356 -1.30 2.48 -22.21
CA GLN A 356 -1.56 1.46 -23.23
C GLN A 356 -1.28 0.05 -22.70
N GLU A 357 -0.16 -0.15 -22.00
CA GLU A 357 0.16 -1.44 -21.36
C GLU A 357 -0.84 -1.80 -20.26
N LEU A 358 -1.26 -0.83 -19.44
CA LEU A 358 -2.33 -1.02 -18.47
C LEU A 358 -3.60 -1.54 -19.13
N ASN A 359 -4.07 -0.89 -20.20
CA ASN A 359 -5.28 -1.30 -20.90
C ASN A 359 -5.14 -2.67 -21.56
N ARG A 360 -3.97 -2.96 -22.15
CA ARG A 360 -3.68 -4.22 -22.84
C ARG A 360 -3.66 -5.41 -21.88
N GLN A 361 -3.13 -5.23 -20.68
CA GLN A 361 -2.94 -6.30 -19.69
C GLN A 361 -4.09 -6.39 -18.66
N SER A 362 -4.94 -5.38 -18.52
CA SER A 362 -6.05 -5.38 -17.56
C SER A 362 -7.38 -5.87 -18.15
N THR A 363 -7.34 -6.63 -19.25
CA THR A 363 -8.53 -7.29 -19.79
C THR A 363 -8.90 -8.51 -18.96
N ARG A 364 -10.17 -8.91 -19.00
CA ARG A 364 -10.63 -10.09 -18.27
C ARG A 364 -9.85 -11.36 -18.64
N GLU A 365 -9.70 -11.63 -19.93
CA GLU A 365 -8.95 -12.77 -20.46
C GLU A 365 -7.48 -12.75 -20.01
N ASN A 366 -6.83 -11.57 -20.03
CA ASN A 366 -5.44 -11.48 -19.61
C ASN A 366 -5.27 -11.66 -18.09
N VAL A 367 -6.19 -11.16 -17.27
CA VAL A 367 -6.17 -11.38 -15.81
C VAL A 367 -6.39 -12.86 -15.48
N GLU A 368 -7.36 -13.52 -16.10
CA GLU A 368 -7.60 -14.95 -15.88
C GLU A 368 -6.41 -15.82 -16.31
N SER A 369 -5.83 -15.56 -17.49
CA SER A 369 -4.62 -16.27 -17.93
C SER A 369 -3.44 -16.01 -16.98
N THR A 370 -3.31 -14.80 -16.42
CA THR A 370 -2.29 -14.49 -15.39
C THR A 370 -2.50 -15.33 -14.13
N LEU A 371 -3.74 -15.48 -13.66
CA LEU A 371 -4.06 -16.35 -12.51
C LEU A 371 -3.69 -17.81 -12.77
N THR A 372 -3.94 -18.31 -13.99
CA THR A 372 -3.50 -19.64 -14.43
C THR A 372 -1.97 -19.77 -14.38
N LEU A 373 -1.23 -18.80 -14.92
CA LEU A 373 0.24 -18.80 -14.91
C LEU A 373 0.82 -18.79 -13.47
N ILE A 374 0.20 -18.02 -12.56
CA ILE A 374 0.58 -18.01 -11.13
C ILE A 374 0.38 -19.39 -10.51
N ALA A 375 -0.73 -20.06 -10.78
CA ALA A 375 -1.00 -21.42 -10.28
C ALA A 375 -0.02 -22.46 -10.85
N GLU A 376 0.42 -22.27 -12.09
CA GLU A 376 1.49 -23.06 -12.73
C GLU A 376 2.90 -22.74 -12.19
N LYS A 377 3.01 -21.82 -11.23
CA LYS A 377 4.28 -21.33 -10.67
C LYS A 377 5.20 -20.70 -11.73
N LYS A 378 4.63 -20.13 -12.78
CA LYS A 378 5.35 -19.31 -13.75
C LYS A 378 5.42 -17.88 -13.24
N VAL A 379 6.59 -17.27 -13.39
CA VAL A 379 6.88 -15.90 -12.98
C VAL A 379 7.38 -15.12 -14.18
N VAL A 380 7.11 -13.82 -14.18
CA VAL A 380 7.57 -12.90 -15.22
C VAL A 380 9.10 -12.81 -15.24
N ASP A 381 9.70 -12.70 -16.42
CA ASP A 381 11.13 -12.52 -16.60
C ASP A 381 11.59 -11.16 -16.04
N MET A 382 12.48 -11.22 -15.05
CA MET A 382 13.03 -10.08 -14.32
C MET A 382 14.44 -9.72 -14.79
N ASN A 383 14.84 -10.11 -16.02
CA ASN A 383 16.11 -9.73 -16.65
C ASN A 383 16.14 -8.24 -17.10
N ALA A 384 15.85 -7.35 -16.15
CA ALA A 384 15.80 -5.91 -16.28
C ALA A 384 15.91 -5.27 -14.88
N ILE A 385 16.18 -3.97 -14.79
CA ILE A 385 16.10 -3.23 -13.53
C ILE A 385 14.62 -3.00 -13.20
N PRO A 386 14.08 -3.58 -12.12
CA PRO A 386 12.68 -3.42 -11.76
C PRO A 386 12.47 -2.05 -11.10
N LEU A 387 11.39 -1.36 -11.52
CA LEU A 387 10.85 -0.18 -10.86
C LEU A 387 9.39 -0.48 -10.53
N THR A 388 9.09 -0.76 -9.25
CA THR A 388 7.77 -1.21 -8.80
C THR A 388 6.94 -0.04 -8.30
N MET A 389 5.77 0.18 -8.89
CA MET A 389 4.89 1.31 -8.65
C MET A 389 3.56 0.82 -8.11
N SER A 390 3.17 1.25 -6.92
CA SER A 390 1.86 0.98 -6.34
C SER A 390 1.14 2.28 -6.08
N ASP A 391 0.01 2.49 -6.76
CA ASP A 391 -0.83 3.67 -6.56
C ASP A 391 -2.13 3.29 -5.85
N CYS A 392 -2.19 3.59 -4.56
CA CYS A 392 -3.36 3.37 -3.71
C CYS A 392 -4.29 4.60 -3.68
N GLY A 393 -4.12 5.60 -4.54
CA GLY A 393 -4.89 6.86 -4.50
C GLY A 393 -6.41 6.69 -4.59
N LYS A 394 -6.89 5.59 -5.18
CA LYS A 394 -8.33 5.23 -5.19
C LYS A 394 -8.90 4.91 -3.81
N ALA A 395 -8.06 4.56 -2.83
CA ALA A 395 -8.47 4.30 -1.45
C ALA A 395 -8.92 5.56 -0.72
N ARG A 396 -8.48 6.75 -1.17
CA ARG A 396 -8.89 8.04 -0.59
C ARG A 396 -8.77 8.05 0.95
N PHE A 397 -7.61 7.66 1.44
CA PHE A 397 -7.40 7.38 2.86
C PHE A 397 -7.61 8.61 3.79
N CYS A 398 -7.67 9.83 3.27
CA CYS A 398 -7.99 11.03 4.07
C CYS A 398 -9.48 11.44 4.03
N ASP A 399 -10.36 10.60 3.46
CA ASP A 399 -11.79 10.93 3.29
C ASP A 399 -12.74 10.29 4.31
N PHE A 400 -12.31 9.28 5.07
CA PHE A 400 -13.14 8.70 6.13
C PHE A 400 -13.35 9.68 7.29
N ASN A 401 -14.41 9.48 8.07
CA ASN A 401 -14.85 10.46 9.07
C ASN A 401 -15.03 9.80 10.45
N PHE A 402 -14.13 10.08 11.38
CA PHE A 402 -14.16 9.64 12.78
C PHE A 402 -14.65 10.75 13.73
N SER A 403 -15.48 11.68 13.24
CA SER A 403 -16.01 12.78 14.08
C SER A 403 -16.76 12.31 15.33
N LYS A 404 -17.29 11.08 15.34
CA LYS A 404 -17.94 10.45 16.50
C LYS A 404 -16.96 10.00 17.59
N ALA A 405 -15.69 9.79 17.24
CA ALA A 405 -14.64 9.51 18.21
C ALA A 405 -14.05 10.79 18.84
N ILE A 406 -14.47 12.01 18.44
CA ILE A 406 -13.86 13.23 18.99
C ILE A 406 -14.24 13.37 20.47
N LYS A 407 -13.23 13.26 21.35
CA LYS A 407 -13.37 13.42 22.80
C LYS A 407 -13.44 14.89 23.21
N THR A 408 -12.53 15.70 22.66
CA THR A 408 -12.46 17.14 22.91
C THR A 408 -12.44 17.87 21.57
N PRO A 409 -13.52 18.59 21.22
CA PRO A 409 -13.54 19.39 20.01
C PRO A 409 -12.56 20.56 20.12
N LEU A 410 -11.70 20.75 19.12
CA LEU A 410 -10.91 21.98 18.99
C LEU A 410 -11.78 23.12 18.40
N GLU A 411 -11.59 24.34 18.90
CA GLU A 411 -12.33 25.54 18.44
C GLU A 411 -11.80 26.06 17.10
N GLU A 412 -10.49 26.07 16.89
CA GLU A 412 -9.83 26.42 15.63
C GLU A 412 -9.30 25.16 14.94
N ARG A 413 -9.53 25.02 13.63
CA ARG A 413 -9.08 23.86 12.84
C ARG A 413 -8.54 24.27 11.47
N ALA A 414 -7.39 23.71 11.09
CA ALA A 414 -6.86 23.83 9.73
C ALA A 414 -7.39 22.74 8.78
N SER A 415 -7.94 21.64 9.31
CA SER A 415 -8.47 20.52 8.54
C SER A 415 -9.97 20.29 8.77
N ARG A 416 -10.58 19.41 7.95
CA ARG A 416 -12.00 19.03 8.08
C ARG A 416 -12.18 18.21 9.36
N ARG A 417 -13.13 18.62 10.20
CA ARG A 417 -13.48 17.95 11.47
C ARG A 417 -13.64 16.44 11.28
N GLY A 418 -12.97 15.67 12.13
CA GLY A 418 -13.07 14.23 12.17
C GLY A 418 -12.48 13.53 10.94
N ARG A 419 -11.67 14.21 10.13
CA ARG A 419 -10.95 13.59 9.01
C ARG A 419 -9.45 13.69 9.23
N PRO A 420 -8.66 12.74 8.71
CA PRO A 420 -7.21 12.88 8.70
C PRO A 420 -6.83 14.16 7.95
N ALA A 421 -5.95 14.96 8.54
CA ALA A 421 -5.25 16.02 7.83
C ALA A 421 -4.18 15.42 6.92
N TYR A 422 -3.56 14.32 7.36
CA TYR A 422 -2.39 13.76 6.71
C TYR A 422 -2.31 12.24 6.91
N LEU A 423 -1.68 11.55 5.95
CA LEU A 423 -1.36 10.14 5.98
C LEU A 423 0.12 9.92 5.65
N TRP A 424 0.78 9.19 6.53
CA TRP A 424 2.07 8.57 6.29
C TRP A 424 1.91 7.05 6.25
N GLY A 425 2.33 6.43 5.15
CA GLY A 425 2.41 4.97 5.08
C GLY A 425 3.85 4.48 5.20
N GLY A 426 4.02 3.26 5.70
CA GLY A 426 5.29 2.55 5.80
C GLY A 426 5.13 1.11 5.33
N VAL A 427 6.22 0.51 4.85
CA VAL A 427 6.26 -0.90 4.45
C VAL A 427 7.57 -1.52 4.93
N GLU A 428 7.52 -2.23 6.02
CA GLU A 428 8.69 -2.88 6.59
C GLU A 428 8.94 -4.20 5.86
N PHE A 429 10.18 -4.37 5.37
CA PHE A 429 10.60 -5.54 4.61
C PHE A 429 11.49 -6.45 5.45
N SER A 430 11.29 -7.77 5.31
CA SER A 430 12.20 -8.78 5.86
C SER A 430 12.60 -9.83 4.82
N PRO A 431 13.91 -10.12 4.64
CA PRO A 431 15.07 -9.58 5.36
C PRO A 431 15.66 -8.29 4.76
N VAL A 432 15.32 -7.91 3.53
CA VAL A 432 15.86 -6.73 2.84
C VAL A 432 14.75 -6.09 2.00
N ALA A 433 14.72 -4.76 1.96
CA ALA A 433 13.82 -4.00 1.10
C ALA A 433 14.11 -4.28 -0.38
N PHE A 434 13.05 -4.31 -1.20
CA PHE A 434 13.21 -4.28 -2.64
C PHE A 434 13.55 -2.84 -3.05
N PRO A 435 14.76 -2.57 -3.61
CA PRO A 435 15.06 -1.25 -4.12
C PRO A 435 14.11 -0.92 -5.28
N ASN A 436 13.92 0.38 -5.49
CA ASN A 436 13.06 0.94 -6.53
C ASN A 436 11.58 0.59 -6.38
N MET A 437 11.11 0.42 -5.15
CA MET A 437 9.70 0.27 -4.86
C MET A 437 9.10 1.60 -4.41
N CYS A 438 7.97 1.96 -5.00
CA CYS A 438 7.26 3.19 -4.74
C CYS A 438 5.81 2.87 -4.37
N VAL A 439 5.31 3.44 -3.28
CA VAL A 439 3.92 3.28 -2.85
C VAL A 439 3.31 4.65 -2.61
N ASN A 440 2.44 5.07 -3.51
CA ASN A 440 1.62 6.27 -3.34
C ASN A 440 0.38 5.91 -2.53
N TRP A 441 0.19 6.58 -1.39
CA TRP A 441 -0.95 6.39 -0.51
C TRP A 441 -2.13 7.31 -0.84
N GLY A 442 -2.04 8.08 -1.91
CA GLY A 442 -3.06 9.05 -2.31
C GLY A 442 -2.77 10.44 -1.81
N THR A 443 -3.81 11.25 -1.67
CA THR A 443 -3.69 12.66 -1.29
C THR A 443 -4.01 12.91 0.18
N ASP A 444 -3.31 13.86 0.78
CA ASP A 444 -3.64 14.43 2.09
C ASP A 444 -4.82 15.45 1.98
N ALA A 445 -5.15 16.12 3.09
CA ALA A 445 -6.25 17.08 3.13
C ALA A 445 -5.99 18.38 2.31
N GLU A 446 -4.76 18.61 1.87
CA GLU A 446 -4.33 19.75 1.05
C GLU A 446 -4.06 19.35 -0.40
N ASP A 447 -4.52 18.17 -0.80
CA ASP A 447 -4.31 17.61 -2.14
C ASP A 447 -2.83 17.39 -2.48
N ASN A 448 -1.96 17.12 -1.49
CA ASN A 448 -0.60 16.65 -1.78
C ASN A 448 -0.55 15.14 -1.85
N TRP A 449 0.08 14.62 -2.90
CA TRP A 449 0.37 13.20 -3.06
C TRP A 449 1.43 12.76 -2.05
N SER A 450 1.11 11.74 -1.25
CA SER A 450 1.98 11.18 -0.22
C SER A 450 2.54 9.84 -0.69
N THR A 451 3.81 9.82 -1.09
CA THR A 451 4.47 8.63 -1.63
C THR A 451 5.65 8.19 -0.78
N VAL A 452 5.72 6.90 -0.52
CA VAL A 452 6.91 6.23 0.00
C VAL A 452 7.80 5.76 -1.14
N LEU A 453 9.10 5.99 -1.03
CA LEU A 453 10.11 5.48 -1.95
C LEU A 453 11.15 4.66 -1.20
N TYR A 454 11.42 3.45 -1.69
CA TYR A 454 12.60 2.66 -1.34
C TYR A 454 13.57 2.76 -2.50
N VAL A 455 14.68 3.45 -2.31
CA VAL A 455 15.64 3.77 -3.38
C VAL A 455 17.09 3.57 -2.89
N PRO A 456 18.04 3.32 -3.80
CA PRO A 456 19.44 3.24 -3.42
C PRO A 456 19.90 4.53 -2.75
N SER A 457 20.55 4.45 -1.58
CA SER A 457 20.99 5.62 -0.79
C SER A 457 21.85 6.58 -1.61
N ALA A 458 22.70 6.04 -2.48
CA ALA A 458 23.58 6.80 -3.36
C ALA A 458 22.85 7.69 -4.41
N SER A 459 21.54 7.48 -4.63
CA SER A 459 20.75 8.22 -5.61
C SER A 459 19.95 9.38 -5.02
N LEU A 460 19.90 9.53 -3.68
CA LEU A 460 19.02 10.48 -3.00
C LEU A 460 19.28 11.93 -3.41
N ASP A 461 20.53 12.39 -3.38
CA ASP A 461 20.86 13.79 -3.70
C ASP A 461 20.47 14.16 -5.14
N ALA A 462 20.60 13.21 -6.07
CA ALA A 462 20.20 13.41 -7.46
C ALA A 462 18.67 13.38 -7.61
N LEU A 463 17.98 12.50 -6.88
CA LEU A 463 16.52 12.45 -6.86
C LEU A 463 15.92 13.71 -6.24
N GLU A 464 16.51 14.24 -5.17
CA GLU A 464 16.11 15.49 -4.53
C GLU A 464 16.14 16.66 -5.53
N LYS A 465 17.18 16.75 -6.37
CA LYS A 465 17.25 17.74 -7.47
C LYS A 465 16.14 17.57 -8.52
N GLU A 466 15.79 16.33 -8.87
CA GLU A 466 14.65 16.08 -9.79
C GLU A 466 13.33 16.56 -9.14
N VAL A 467 13.14 16.38 -7.83
CA VAL A 467 11.97 16.87 -7.08
C VAL A 467 11.97 18.39 -6.99
N GLU A 468 13.09 19.03 -6.67
CA GLU A 468 13.21 20.50 -6.64
C GLU A 468 12.88 21.12 -8.00
N SER A 469 13.23 20.45 -9.10
CA SER A 469 12.92 20.90 -10.45
C SER A 469 11.41 21.02 -10.71
N LEU A 470 10.57 20.32 -9.94
CA LEU A 470 9.11 20.42 -10.05
C LEU A 470 8.57 21.78 -9.59
N LYS A 471 9.32 22.53 -8.77
CA LYS A 471 8.88 23.85 -8.27
C LYS A 471 8.55 24.82 -9.40
N ARG A 472 9.15 24.67 -10.59
CA ARG A 472 8.83 25.48 -11.79
C ARG A 472 7.37 25.32 -12.28
N TYR A 473 6.69 24.26 -11.86
CA TYR A 473 5.30 23.98 -12.21
C TYR A 473 4.31 24.49 -11.17
N MET A 474 4.78 24.95 -10.00
CA MET A 474 3.92 25.55 -9.00
C MET A 474 3.21 26.80 -9.57
N PRO A 475 1.98 27.09 -9.10
CA PRO A 475 1.35 28.37 -9.40
C PRO A 475 2.21 29.52 -8.85
N ASN A 476 2.31 30.61 -9.62
CA ASN A 476 2.98 31.85 -9.20
C ASN A 476 2.21 32.56 -8.10
#